data_AF-A0A8K0NW99-F1
#
_entry.id   AF-A0A8K0NW99-F1
#
_cell.length_a   1.000
_cell.length_b   1.000
_cell.length_c   1.000
_cell.angle_alpha   90.00
_cell.angle_beta   90.00
_cell.angle_gamma   90.00
#
_symmetry.space_group_name_H-M   'P 1'
#
loop_
_entity.id
_entity.type
_entity.pdbx_description
1 polymer ?
#
loop_
_entity_poly.entity_id
_entity_poly.type
_entity_poly.pdbx_seq_one_letter_code
_entity_poly.pdbx_strand_id
1 'polypeptide(L)'
;MYASKIFTFGPQVIQWIQNPRTVSEAKNFEPWREKCSVDPTSPPACWVPHSCKLTSKEIPGETINLQTCVRCPNNYPWVNDPTGDGFF
;
A
#
# COMPACT_ATOMS: atom_id res chain seq x y z
N MET A 1 -12.69 25.65 -12.48
CA MET A 1 -12.34 24.22 -12.31
C MET A 1 -12.55 23.52 -13.63
N TYR A 2 -11.53 22.91 -14.22
CA TYR A 2 -11.67 22.22 -15.52
C TYR A 2 -12.31 20.86 -15.30
N ALA A 3 -13.58 20.72 -15.68
CA ALA A 3 -14.38 19.49 -15.53
C ALA A 3 -13.84 18.27 -16.30
N SER A 4 -12.71 18.41 -17.02
CA SER A 4 -12.10 17.39 -17.88
C SER A 4 -10.77 16.82 -17.36
N LYS A 5 -10.28 17.25 -16.19
CA LYS A 5 -9.04 16.72 -15.60
C LYS A 5 -9.38 15.87 -14.37
N ILE A 6 -8.87 14.64 -14.32
CA ILE A 6 -9.09 13.67 -13.23
C ILE A 6 -7.73 13.16 -12.75
N PHE A 7 -7.49 13.18 -11.44
CA PHE A 7 -6.32 12.58 -10.83
C PHE A 7 -6.59 11.11 -10.54
N THR A 8 -5.69 10.23 -10.98
CA THR A 8 -5.84 8.78 -10.89
C THR A 8 -4.52 8.13 -10.44
N PHE A 9 -4.60 6.93 -9.87
CA PHE A 9 -3.44 6.08 -9.58
C PHE A 9 -3.12 5.17 -10.78
N GLY A 10 -1.88 4.65 -10.87
CA GLY A 10 -1.41 3.89 -12.04
C GLY A 10 -2.36 2.78 -12.55
N PRO A 11 -2.86 1.87 -11.68
CA PRO A 11 -3.84 0.85 -12.05
C PRO A 11 -5.17 1.41 -12.56
N GLN A 12 -5.62 2.56 -12.05
CA GLN A 12 -6.87 3.20 -12.51
C GLN A 12 -6.75 3.67 -13.96
N VAL A 13 -5.56 4.14 -14.37
CA VAL A 13 -5.29 4.47 -15.78
C VAL A 13 -5.37 3.23 -16.65
N ILE A 14 -4.79 2.10 -16.21
CA ILE A 14 -4.83 0.84 -16.95
C ILE A 14 -6.27 0.34 -17.10
N GLN A 15 -7.09 0.40 -16.04
CA GLN A 15 -8.50 0.03 -16.10
C GLN A 15 -9.27 0.86 -17.14
N TRP A 16 -8.95 2.14 -17.27
CA TRP A 16 -9.54 2.99 -18.31
C TRP A 16 -9.00 2.66 -19.71
N ILE A 17 -7.71 2.34 -19.87
CA ILE A 17 -7.15 1.89 -21.16
C ILE A 17 -7.84 0.59 -21.62
N GLN A 18 -8.11 -0.33 -20.68
CA GLN A 18 -8.82 -1.58 -20.97
C GLN A 18 -10.28 -1.37 -21.37
N ASN A 19 -10.93 -0.29 -20.90
CA ASN A 19 -12.31 0.04 -21.22
C ASN A 19 -12.49 1.57 -21.27
N PRO A 20 -12.15 2.21 -22.40
CA PRO A 20 -12.10 3.67 -22.48
C PRO A 20 -13.49 4.28 -22.32
N ARG A 21 -13.58 5.25 -21.42
CA ARG A 21 -14.79 6.03 -21.14
C ARG A 21 -14.59 7.50 -21.47
N THR A 22 -15.64 8.15 -21.97
CA THR A 22 -15.62 9.59 -22.18
C THR A 22 -15.49 10.35 -20.86
N VAL A 23 -15.07 11.61 -20.93
CA VAL A 23 -14.97 12.47 -19.74
C VAL A 23 -16.31 12.59 -19.00
N SER A 24 -17.43 12.58 -19.73
CA SER A 24 -18.78 12.58 -19.14
C SER A 24 -19.09 11.29 -18.38
N GLU A 25 -18.66 10.15 -18.89
CA GLU A 25 -18.89 8.83 -18.28
C GLU A 25 -17.89 8.52 -17.15
N ALA A 26 -16.71 9.15 -17.17
CA ALA A 26 -15.67 8.94 -16.18
C ALA A 26 -16.13 9.24 -14.74
N LYS A 27 -17.13 10.11 -14.56
CA LYS A 27 -17.76 10.38 -13.26
C LYS A 27 -18.44 9.14 -12.64
N ASN A 28 -18.93 8.24 -13.48
CA ASN A 28 -19.65 7.03 -13.11
C ASN A 28 -18.82 5.76 -13.39
N PHE A 29 -17.51 5.91 -13.61
CA PHE A 29 -16.64 4.77 -13.88
C PHE A 29 -16.31 4.05 -12.56
N GLU A 30 -17.04 2.98 -12.28
CA GLU A 30 -16.96 2.21 -11.03
C GLU A 30 -15.53 1.86 -10.57
N PRO A 31 -14.58 1.45 -11.45
CA PRO A 31 -13.21 1.14 -11.01
C PRO A 31 -12.48 2.33 -10.37
N TRP A 32 -12.84 3.56 -10.71
CA TRP A 32 -12.28 4.76 -10.09
C TRP A 32 -12.97 5.15 -8.80
N ARG A 33 -14.12 4.53 -8.49
CA ARG A 33 -14.86 4.75 -7.25
C ARG A 33 -14.42 3.82 -6.11
N GLU A 34 -13.47 2.92 -6.37
CA GLU A 34 -12.84 2.12 -5.33
C GLU A 34 -12.22 3.02 -4.25
N LYS A 35 -12.65 2.83 -3.00
CA LYS A 35 -12.24 3.67 -1.84
C LYS A 35 -12.52 5.18 -2.02
N CYS A 36 -13.52 5.55 -2.84
CA CYS A 36 -13.89 6.94 -3.15
C CYS A 36 -14.15 7.80 -1.89
N SER A 37 -14.71 7.18 -0.85
CA SER A 37 -14.96 7.82 0.44
C SER A 37 -14.56 6.84 1.53
N VAL A 38 -13.27 6.78 1.85
CA VAL A 38 -12.84 6.11 3.08
C VAL A 38 -13.43 6.90 4.25
N ASP A 39 -14.28 6.23 5.04
CA ASP A 39 -14.88 6.85 6.21
C ASP A 39 -13.77 7.27 7.18
N PRO A 40 -13.61 8.57 7.50
CA PRO A 40 -12.58 9.04 8.42
C PRO A 40 -12.79 8.52 9.85
N THR A 41 -13.98 8.00 10.17
CA THR A 41 -14.29 7.36 11.45
C THR A 41 -14.00 5.85 11.44
N SER A 42 -13.65 5.28 10.29
CA SER A 42 -13.27 3.86 10.22
C SER A 42 -12.01 3.64 11.08
N PRO A 43 -12.01 2.62 11.95
CA PRO A 43 -10.88 2.36 12.80
C PRO A 43 -9.65 2.01 11.95
N PRO A 44 -8.45 2.48 12.34
CA PRO A 44 -7.22 2.07 11.68
C PRO A 44 -7.00 0.57 11.85
N ALA A 45 -6.16 -0.03 11.00
CA ALA A 45 -5.80 -1.44 11.11
C ALA A 45 -5.23 -1.81 12.50
N CYS A 46 -4.52 -0.88 13.14
CA CYS A 46 -4.13 -0.94 14.54
C CYS A 46 -4.02 0.48 15.13
N TRP A 47 -4.27 0.62 16.43
CA TRP A 47 -4.13 1.91 17.15
C TRP A 47 -2.68 2.20 17.55
N VAL A 48 -1.94 1.17 17.93
CA VAL A 48 -0.54 1.26 18.34
C VAL A 48 0.26 0.27 17.50
N PRO A 49 1.09 0.75 16.56
CA PRO A 49 1.95 -0.13 15.78
C PRO A 49 3.08 -0.68 16.66
N HIS A 50 3.51 -1.91 16.36
CA HIS A 50 4.74 -2.47 16.90
C HIS A 50 5.95 -1.76 16.29
N SER A 51 6.93 -1.44 17.14
CA SER A 51 8.23 -0.90 16.72
C SER A 51 9.28 -2.00 16.84
N CYS A 52 9.56 -2.66 15.72
CA CYS A 52 10.44 -3.82 15.67
C CYS A 52 11.86 -3.37 15.33
N LYS A 53 12.82 -3.51 16.27
CA LYS A 53 14.24 -3.26 16.00
C LYS A 53 14.87 -4.55 15.46
N LEU A 54 15.12 -4.60 14.15
CA LEU A 54 15.50 -5.82 13.45
C LEU A 54 16.88 -5.68 12.81
N THR A 55 17.52 -6.83 12.61
CA THR A 55 18.77 -6.95 11.86
C THR A 55 18.60 -8.01 10.77
N SER A 56 19.42 -7.98 9.72
CA SER A 56 19.46 -9.04 8.72
C SER A 56 20.90 -9.36 8.37
N LYS A 57 21.16 -10.64 8.06
CA LYS A 57 22.46 -11.08 7.54
C LYS A 57 22.80 -10.40 6.21
N GLU A 58 21.78 -9.98 5.47
CA GLU A 58 21.91 -9.33 4.16
C GLU A 58 22.31 -7.85 4.29
N ILE A 59 22.12 -7.25 5.47
CA ILE A 59 22.51 -5.86 5.77
C ILE A 59 23.34 -5.85 7.06
N PRO A 60 24.60 -6.30 6.98
CA PRO A 60 25.43 -6.45 8.17
C PRO A 60 25.75 -5.07 8.79
N GLY A 61 25.59 -4.98 10.12
CA GLY A 61 25.95 -3.78 10.89
C GLY A 61 24.83 -2.76 11.05
N GLU A 62 23.70 -2.92 10.36
CA GLU A 62 22.55 -2.04 10.52
C GLU A 62 21.48 -2.63 11.45
N THR A 63 20.88 -1.76 12.27
CA THR A 63 19.66 -2.06 13.02
C THR A 63 18.54 -1.18 12.49
N ILE A 64 17.54 -1.80 11.87
CA ILE A 64 16.46 -1.10 11.17
C ILE A 64 15.17 -1.23 11.98
N ASN A 65 14.49 -0.10 12.18
CA ASN A 65 13.20 -0.08 12.84
C ASN A 65 12.09 -0.30 11.81
N LEU A 66 11.33 -1.38 11.97
CA LEU A 66 10.15 -1.69 11.17
C LEU A 66 8.90 -1.40 12.00
N GLN A 67 8.07 -0.46 11.54
CA GLN A 67 6.76 -0.18 12.14
C GLN A 67 5.69 -1.02 11.45
N THR A 68 4.93 -1.80 12.22
CA THR A 68 3.90 -2.67 11.65
C THR A 68 2.75 -2.92 12.62
N CYS A 69 1.57 -3.19 12.08
CA CYS A 69 0.41 -3.62 12.86
C CYS A 69 0.41 -5.13 13.16
N VAL A 70 1.33 -5.90 12.57
CA VAL A 70 1.46 -7.35 12.80
C VAL A 70 2.59 -7.64 13.79
N ARG A 71 2.70 -8.89 14.24
CA ARG A 71 3.79 -9.32 15.12
C ARG A 71 5.15 -9.09 14.45
N CYS A 72 6.16 -8.69 15.23
CA CYS A 72 7.52 -8.52 14.72
C CYS A 72 8.07 -9.84 14.13
N PRO A 73 8.63 -9.80 12.91
CA PRO A 73 9.35 -10.94 12.33
C PRO A 73 10.68 -11.16 13.07
N ASN A 74 11.33 -12.30 12.80
CA ASN A 74 12.59 -12.68 13.46
C ASN A 74 13.79 -11.89 12.91
N ASN A 75 13.83 -11.67 11.60
CA ASN A 75 14.85 -10.90 10.90
C ASN A 75 14.22 -9.73 10.14
N TYR A 76 15.04 -8.76 9.75
CA TYR A 76 14.59 -7.69 8.85
C TYR A 76 14.29 -8.27 7.47
N PRO A 77 13.05 -8.14 6.95
CA PRO A 77 12.70 -8.69 5.65
C PRO A 77 13.56 -8.11 4.53
N TRP A 78 14.14 -8.99 3.71
CA TRP A 78 14.98 -8.60 2.58
C TRP A 78 14.82 -9.58 1.41
N VAL A 79 15.67 -9.43 0.39
CA VAL A 79 15.52 -10.10 -0.90
C VAL A 79 15.47 -11.63 -0.76
N ASN A 80 16.28 -12.23 0.11
CA ASN A 80 16.30 -13.68 0.29
C ASN A 80 15.40 -14.18 1.44
N ASP A 81 14.88 -13.27 2.28
CA ASP A 81 13.93 -13.57 3.35
C ASP A 81 12.83 -12.49 3.40
N PRO A 82 11.85 -12.51 2.48
CA PRO A 82 10.85 -11.44 2.34
C PRO A 82 9.80 -11.45 3.45
N THR A 83 9.67 -12.55 4.21
CA THR A 83 8.79 -12.62 5.38
C THR A 83 9.53 -12.26 6.67
N GLY A 84 10.86 -12.38 6.68
CA GLY A 84 11.68 -12.17 7.87
C GLY A 84 11.56 -13.34 8.86
N ASP A 85 11.11 -14.51 8.42
CA ASP A 85 10.92 -15.66 9.30
C ASP A 85 12.25 -16.32 9.67
N GLY A 86 13.29 -16.13 8.84
CA GLY A 86 14.61 -16.72 9.03
C GLY A 86 14.71 -18.20 8.64
N PHE A 87 13.74 -18.71 7.88
CA PHE A 87 13.82 -20.04 7.29
C PHE A 87 14.59 -19.96 5.97
N PHE A 88 15.73 -20.65 5.92
CA PHE A 88 16.51 -20.90 4.71
C PHE A 88 16.53 -22.41 4.44
#